data_AF-A0A610XL05-F1
#
_entry.id   AF-A0A610XL05-F1
#
_cell.length_a   1.000
_cell.length_b   1.000
_cell.length_c   1.000
_cell.angle_alpha   90.00
_cell.angle_beta   90.00
_cell.angle_gamma   90.00
#
_symmetry.space_group_name_H-M   'P 1'
#
loop_
_entity.id
_entity.type
_entity.pdbx_description
1 polymer ?
#
loop_
_entity_poly.entity_id
_entity_poly.type
_entity_poly.pdbx_seq_one_letter_code
_entity_poly.pdbx_strand_id
1 'polypeptide(L)'
;DARYTKELSDAKAENDALRDDVAAGRRRLLVNATCPAMPTGKSTSAARVDNAARPRLADSAQRDYFTLKERVTTMQKQLEGAQDYIREQCPRVNG
;
A
#
# COMPACT_ATOMS: atom_id res chain seq x y z
N ASP A 1 -15.85 -20.64 8.66
CA ASP A 1 -14.59 -20.06 8.18
C ASP A 1 -14.45 -19.74 6.69
N ALA A 2 -15.29 -20.25 5.77
CA ALA A 2 -15.11 -19.98 4.33
C ALA A 2 -15.17 -18.48 3.94
N ARG A 3 -15.91 -17.66 4.70
CA ARG A 3 -16.03 -16.21 4.46
C ARG A 3 -14.71 -15.48 4.73
N TYR A 4 -14.05 -15.76 5.86
CA TYR A 4 -12.77 -15.14 6.21
C TYR A 4 -11.67 -15.51 5.20
N THR A 5 -11.62 -16.77 4.79
CA THR A 5 -10.65 -17.21 3.78
C THR A 5 -10.88 -16.52 2.43
N LYS A 6 -12.14 -16.36 2.02
CA LYS A 6 -12.47 -15.66 0.78
C LYS A 6 -12.08 -14.18 0.84
N GLU A 7 -12.48 -13.46 1.88
CA GLU A 7 -12.15 -12.04 2.03
C GLU A 7 -10.64 -11.79 2.06
N LEU A 8 -9.88 -12.67 2.72
CA LEU A 8 -8.42 -12.60 2.72
C LEU A 8 -7.83 -12.83 1.32
N SER A 9 -8.34 -13.83 0.60
CA SER A 9 -7.91 -14.13 -0.77
C SER A 9 -8.22 -12.97 -1.72
N ASP A 10 -9.42 -12.40 -1.64
CA ASP A 10 -9.85 -11.29 -2.48
C ASP A 10 -8.96 -10.06 -2.23
N ALA A 11 -8.67 -9.74 -0.97
CA ALA A 11 -7.80 -8.62 -0.62
C ALA A 11 -6.33 -8.84 -1.01
N LYS A 12 -5.85 -10.10 -0.98
CA LYS A 12 -4.53 -10.46 -1.50
C LYS A 12 -4.47 -10.26 -3.02
N ALA A 13 -5.48 -10.74 -3.75
CA ALA A 13 -5.57 -10.58 -5.19
C ALA A 13 -5.60 -9.10 -5.62
N GLU A 14 -6.32 -8.25 -4.88
CA GLU A 14 -6.31 -6.80 -5.12
C GLU A 14 -4.91 -6.18 -4.89
N ASN A 15 -4.20 -6.59 -3.84
CA ASN A 15 -2.85 -6.12 -3.56
C ASN A 15 -1.88 -6.52 -4.69
N ASP A 16 -1.93 -7.78 -5.12
CA ASP A 16 -1.11 -8.32 -6.21
C ASP A 16 -1.38 -7.58 -7.53
N ALA A 17 -2.65 -7.33 -7.86
CA ALA A 17 -3.01 -6.55 -9.04
C ALA A 17 -2.46 -5.11 -9.00
N LEU A 18 -2.51 -4.44 -7.83
CA LEU A 18 -1.93 -3.12 -7.66
C LEU A 18 -0.40 -3.14 -7.77
N ARG A 19 0.24 -4.18 -7.23
CA ARG A 19 1.69 -4.38 -7.33
C ARG A 19 2.11 -4.56 -8.79
N ASP A 20 1.39 -5.35 -9.55
CA ASP A 20 1.64 -5.57 -10.98
C ASP A 20 1.40 -4.30 -11.80
N ASP A 21 0.36 -3.54 -11.49
CA ASP A 21 0.10 -2.25 -12.14
C ASP A 21 1.22 -1.23 -11.88
N VAL A 22 1.79 -1.21 -10.67
CA VAL A 22 2.93 -0.34 -10.34
C VAL A 22 4.21 -0.84 -11.02
N ALA A 23 4.47 -2.14 -11.02
CA ALA A 23 5.62 -2.75 -11.69
C ALA A 23 5.59 -2.52 -13.21
N ALA A 24 4.42 -2.59 -13.82
CA ALA A 24 4.20 -2.33 -15.25
C ALA A 24 4.14 -0.83 -15.59
N GLY A 25 4.24 0.07 -14.60
CA GLY A 25 4.15 1.52 -14.79
C GLY A 25 2.76 2.03 -15.17
N ARG A 26 1.71 1.20 -15.08
CA ARG A 26 0.31 1.59 -15.28
C ARG A 26 -0.21 2.46 -14.13
N ARG A 27 0.35 2.26 -12.93
CA ARG A 27 0.09 3.07 -11.73
C ARG A 27 1.40 3.51 -11.08
N ARG A 28 1.31 4.49 -10.18
CA ARG A 28 2.46 4.98 -9.39
C ARG A 28 2.08 5.06 -7.92
N LEU A 29 3.01 4.67 -7.06
CA LEU A 29 2.95 5.00 -5.64
C LEU A 29 3.38 6.46 -5.47
N LEU A 30 2.53 7.24 -4.79
CA LEU A 30 2.75 8.65 -4.55
C LEU A 30 3.07 8.85 -3.07
N VAL A 31 4.04 9.73 -2.80
CA VAL A 31 4.30 10.25 -1.46
C VAL A 31 3.74 11.66 -1.40
N ASN A 32 3.05 11.98 -0.32
CA ASN A 32 2.64 13.35 -0.06
C ASN A 32 3.89 14.11 0.45
N ALA A 33 4.49 14.90 -0.40
CA ALA A 33 5.72 15.62 -0.11
C ALA A 33 5.57 17.11 -0.42
N THR A 34 6.07 17.96 0.48
CA THR A 34 6.22 19.40 0.24
C THR A 34 7.64 19.64 -0.27
N CYS A 35 7.78 20.06 -1.52
CA CYS A 35 9.07 20.44 -2.07
C CYS A 35 9.31 21.93 -1.79
N PRO A 36 10.44 22.33 -1.18
CA PRO A 36 10.80 23.73 -1.08
C PRO A 36 10.98 24.32 -2.49
N ALA A 37 10.64 25.60 -2.65
CA ALA A 37 10.89 26.30 -3.91
C ALA A 37 12.39 26.32 -4.22
N MET A 38 12.74 25.97 -5.45
CA MET A 38 14.13 26.10 -5.90
C MET A 38 14.51 27.59 -5.97
N PRO A 39 15.69 28.00 -5.47
CA PRO A 39 16.11 29.39 -5.52
C PRO A 39 16.16 29.90 -6.97
N THR A 40 15.33 30.88 -7.29
CA THR A 40 15.31 31.57 -8.58
C THR A 40 16.52 32.50 -8.68
N GLY A 41 17.68 31.97 -9.02
CA GLY A 41 18.88 32.79 -9.19
C GLY A 41 20.18 32.07 -9.54
N LYS A 42 20.20 30.73 -9.54
CA LYS A 42 21.42 29.94 -9.79
C LYS A 42 21.27 28.86 -10.87
N SER A 43 20.44 29.10 -11.87
CA SER A 43 20.37 28.23 -13.05
C SER A 43 20.72 29.03 -14.31
N THR A 44 22.01 29.04 -14.66
CA THR A 44 22.51 29.48 -15.97
C THR A 44 22.48 28.36 -17.01
N SER A 45 21.84 27.22 -16.71
CA SER A 45 21.70 26.11 -17.66
C SER A 45 20.36 26.24 -18.37
N ALA A 46 20.41 26.42 -19.69
CA ALA A 46 19.23 26.29 -20.56
C ALA A 46 18.46 25.02 -20.16
N ALA A 47 17.13 25.10 -20.09
CA ALA A 47 16.28 23.95 -19.80
C ALA A 47 16.54 22.85 -20.84
N ARG A 48 17.45 21.92 -20.51
CA ARG A 48 17.67 20.72 -21.29
C ARG A 48 16.56 19.78 -20.90
N VAL A 49 15.69 19.50 -21.85
CA VAL A 49 14.69 18.44 -21.77
C VAL A 49 15.48 17.13 -21.83
N ASP A 50 16.07 16.71 -20.72
CA ASP A 50 16.66 15.39 -20.64
C ASP A 50 15.52 14.36 -20.66
N ASN A 51 15.72 13.26 -21.38
CA ASN A 51 14.82 12.11 -21.32
C ASN A 51 15.13 11.28 -20.06
N ALA A 52 15.30 11.96 -18.91
CA ALA A 52 15.51 11.28 -17.66
C ALA A 52 14.24 10.56 -17.23
N ALA A 53 14.39 9.37 -16.65
CA ALA A 53 13.29 8.67 -16.04
C ALA A 53 12.61 9.59 -15.02
N ARG A 54 11.27 9.69 -15.09
CA ARG A 54 10.49 10.48 -14.13
C ARG A 54 10.85 10.04 -12.70
N PRO A 55 10.93 10.97 -11.73
CA PRO A 55 11.18 10.63 -10.33
C PRO A 55 10.26 9.49 -9.86
N ARG A 56 10.83 8.41 -9.32
CA ARG A 56 10.10 7.25 -8.81
C ARG A 56 10.70 6.78 -7.49
N LEU A 57 9.87 6.15 -6.66
CA LEU A 57 10.35 5.46 -5.46
C LEU A 57 11.36 4.38 -5.85
N ALA A 58 12.33 4.12 -4.95
CA ALA A 58 13.24 2.98 -5.07
C ALA A 58 12.46 1.67 -5.15
N ASP A 59 12.96 0.69 -5.90
CA ASP A 59 12.30 -0.60 -6.07
C ASP A 59 12.11 -1.34 -4.74
N SER A 60 13.04 -1.18 -3.79
CA SER A 60 12.87 -1.65 -2.41
C SER A 60 11.65 -1.02 -1.73
N ALA A 61 11.54 0.31 -1.74
CA ALA A 61 10.42 1.01 -1.13
C ALA A 61 9.06 0.60 -1.72
N GLN A 62 8.98 0.35 -3.03
CA GLN A 62 7.76 -0.15 -3.66
C GLN A 62 7.40 -1.57 -3.17
N ARG A 63 8.39 -2.48 -3.12
CA ARG A 63 8.18 -3.86 -2.62
C ARG A 63 7.79 -3.88 -1.14
N ASP A 64 8.47 -3.07 -0.32
CA ASP A 64 8.24 -2.99 1.11
C ASP A 64 6.84 -2.44 1.41
N TYR A 65 6.37 -1.46 0.64
CA TYR A 65 5.01 -0.93 0.74
C TYR A 65 3.95 -2.02 0.54
N PHE A 66 4.06 -2.82 -0.54
CA PHE A 66 3.08 -3.88 -0.82
C PHE A 66 3.13 -5.00 0.22
N THR A 67 4.34 -5.38 0.67
CA THR A 67 4.54 -6.34 1.76
C THR A 67 3.87 -5.85 3.05
N LEU A 68 4.04 -4.56 3.38
CA LEU A 68 3.41 -3.97 4.55
C LEU A 68 1.88 -4.00 4.43
N LYS A 69 1.32 -3.58 3.29
CA LYS A 69 -0.12 -3.60 3.05
C LYS A 69 -0.69 -5.02 3.19
N GLU A 70 -0.03 -6.03 2.63
CA GLU A 70 -0.45 -7.43 2.76
C GLU A 70 -0.50 -7.89 4.22
N ARG A 71 0.55 -7.61 5.00
CA ARG A 71 0.62 -7.99 6.42
C ARG A 71 -0.46 -7.29 7.25
N VAL A 72 -0.66 -5.99 7.05
CA VAL A 72 -1.69 -5.22 7.75
C VAL A 72 -3.08 -5.79 7.46
N THR A 73 -3.40 -6.07 6.19
CA THR A 73 -4.69 -6.66 5.82
C THR A 73 -4.88 -8.04 6.43
N THR A 74 -3.85 -8.88 6.43
CA THR A 74 -3.91 -10.22 7.03
C THR A 74 -4.16 -10.13 8.54
N MET A 75 -3.40 -9.30 9.24
CA MET A 75 -3.55 -9.11 10.69
C MET A 75 -4.93 -8.54 11.05
N GLN A 76 -5.45 -7.60 10.26
CA GLN A 76 -6.79 -7.05 10.45
C GLN A 76 -7.86 -8.15 10.36
N LYS A 77 -7.78 -9.03 9.36
CA LYS A 77 -8.75 -10.14 9.18
C LYS A 77 -8.65 -11.18 10.29
N GLN A 78 -7.43 -11.49 10.74
CA GLN A 78 -7.22 -12.38 11.90
C GLN A 78 -7.83 -11.79 13.17
N LEU A 79 -7.66 -10.48 13.39
CA LEU A 79 -8.25 -9.77 14.53
C LEU A 79 -9.78 -9.79 14.48
N GLU A 80 -10.37 -9.52 13.32
CA GLU A 80 -11.82 -9.59 13.10
C GLU A 80 -12.35 -10.99 13.41
N GLY A 81 -11.73 -12.03 12.85
CA GLY A 81 -12.12 -13.43 13.12
C GLY A 81 -12.00 -13.82 14.59
N ALA A 82 -10.92 -13.39 15.27
CA ALA A 82 -10.76 -13.65 16.70
C ALA A 82 -11.83 -12.93 17.55
N GLN A 83 -12.18 -11.68 17.20
CA GLN A 83 -13.24 -10.95 17.89
C GLN A 83 -14.61 -11.61 17.70
N ASP A 84 -14.92 -12.06 16.48
CA ASP A 84 -16.18 -12.74 16.19
C ASP A 84 -16.27 -14.08 16.94
N TYR A 85 -15.20 -14.87 16.94
CA TYR A 85 -15.12 -16.09 17.74
C TYR A 85 -15.38 -15.83 19.24
N ILE A 86 -14.76 -14.81 19.82
CA ILE A 86 -14.98 -14.44 21.23
C ILE A 86 -16.45 -14.07 21.48
N ARG A 87 -17.08 -13.30 20.58
CA ARG A 87 -18.50 -12.92 20.71
C ARG A 87 -19.42 -14.13 20.66
N GLU A 88 -19.10 -15.13 19.84
CA GLU A 88 -19.87 -16.36 19.70
C GLU A 88 -19.69 -17.31 20.89
N GLN A 89 -18.44 -17.53 21.33
CA GLN A 89 -18.12 -18.52 22.37
C GLN A 89 -18.24 -17.98 23.80
N CYS A 90 -18.15 -16.67 23.98
CA CYS A 90 -18.27 -16.01 25.27
C CYS A 90 -19.43 -15.00 25.24
N PRO A 91 -20.69 -15.48 25.13
CA PRO A 91 -21.84 -14.59 25.19
C PRO A 91 -21.83 -13.87 26.54
N ARG A 92 -22.11 -12.56 26.52
CA ARG A 92 -22.21 -11.79 27.77
C ARG A 92 -23.30 -12.43 28.63
N VAL A 93 -22.93 -12.89 29.83
CA VAL A 93 -23.90 -13.26 30.86
C VAL A 93 -24.55 -11.97 31.31
N ASN A 94 -25.80 -11.75 30.90
CA ASN A 94 -26.63 -10.73 31.52
C ASN A 94 -26.95 -11.23 32.93
N GLY A 95 -26.45 -10.52 33.95
CA GLY A 95 -26.86 -10.69 35.34
C GLY A 95 -28.22 -10.07 35.58
#